data_AF-A0A1E4PNQ0-F1
#
_entry.id   AF-A0A1E4PNQ0-F1
#
_cell.length_a   1.000
_cell.length_b   1.000
_cell.length_c   1.000
_cell.angle_alpha   90.00
_cell.angle_beta   90.00
_cell.angle_gamma   90.00
#
_symmetry.space_group_name_H-M   'P 1'
#
loop_
_entity.id
_entity.type
_entity.pdbx_description
1 polymer ?
#
loop_
_entity_poly.entity_id
_entity_poly.type
_entity_poly.pdbx_seq_one_letter_code
_entity_poly.pdbx_strand_id
1 'polypeptide(L)'
;MEEEFPMRHRRILWLGAAVMLTACQRPGDAPAGPQQASLLPPDQASAHVIAAAPPAAHTAAPVAGLLPAPPAPIRVAGTDEAIKPFDFAGPSGGIGPAVCRFDGLQLPPGTKVYAAGGYGGAAQAFQIDQSGHQATRMDVAVNQPSAPVVLMLGSYEPTVWNVGWSPGTRILAVLVSGYHRQVINGLPSGVPRIVSTHDNHGACPSFSLSGDRLDSLNSAARQVFGRNVDMVFPARSGKVLVSESGAEAGRWVTDRAAQAAESFRLADAPLAGEAGLEEAVRKGYLREATPADVRDWQMAAAAARGPGDVPPVYGGTKPRPIGMYHAYVVLKPFTLPAGLYGAHSATFFVPKGLPRPKGTLGHSTLYDFNTLSCAGVACWH
;
A
#
# COMPACT_ATOMS: atom_id res chain seq x y z
N MET A 1 -2.97 51.19 46.18
CA MET A 1 -1.86 52.15 46.08
C MET A 1 -1.02 51.65 44.94
N GLU A 2 -1.29 52.23 43.77
CA GLU A 2 -0.59 52.02 42.50
C GLU A 2 0.91 52.28 42.59
N GLU A 3 1.68 51.63 41.70
CA GLU A 3 2.60 52.24 40.72
C GLU A 3 3.37 51.09 40.04
N GLU A 4 3.06 50.71 38.81
CA GLU A 4 3.38 51.31 37.50
C GLU A 4 4.79 50.94 36.98
N PHE A 5 4.79 50.33 35.79
CA PHE A 5 5.94 49.85 35.00
C PHE A 5 6.80 50.99 34.45
N PRO A 6 8.01 50.67 33.96
CA PRO A 6 8.35 51.15 32.62
C PRO A 6 8.86 50.04 31.69
N MET A 7 8.22 49.96 30.52
CA MET A 7 8.74 49.34 29.32
C MET A 7 9.97 50.11 28.80
N ARG A 8 11.04 49.38 28.45
CA ARG A 8 12.09 49.89 27.55
C ARG A 8 12.02 49.14 26.22
N HIS A 9 11.62 49.87 25.19
CA HIS A 9 11.78 49.51 23.79
C HIS A 9 13.26 49.39 23.40
N ARG A 10 13.62 48.30 22.73
CA ARG A 10 14.80 48.25 21.86
C ARG A 10 14.39 47.70 20.50
N ARG A 11 14.21 48.62 19.55
CA ARG A 11 14.29 48.36 18.12
C ARG A 11 15.74 48.03 17.78
N ILE A 12 15.99 46.92 17.11
CA ILE A 12 17.27 46.66 16.44
C ILE A 12 16.94 46.33 14.99
N LEU A 13 17.28 47.28 14.12
CA LEU A 13 17.45 47.06 12.68
C LEU A 13 18.59 46.06 12.48
N TRP A 14 18.40 45.09 11.59
CA TRP A 14 19.51 44.45 10.89
C TRP A 14 19.36 44.67 9.40
N LEU A 15 20.31 45.45 8.88
CA LEU A 15 20.55 45.70 7.47
C LEU A 15 20.90 44.41 6.74
N GLY A 16 20.47 44.34 5.48
CA GLY A 16 20.83 43.28 4.55
C GLY A 16 22.33 43.23 4.26
N ALA A 17 22.79 42.01 4.00
CA ALA A 17 24.04 41.74 3.31
C ALA A 17 23.72 40.77 2.16
N ALA A 18 23.77 41.29 0.94
CA ALA A 18 23.76 40.51 -0.28
C ALA A 18 25.08 39.76 -0.40
N VAL A 19 25.02 38.43 -0.56
CA VAL A 19 26.18 37.61 -0.94
C VAL A 19 26.06 37.30 -2.42
N MET A 20 26.93 37.94 -3.20
CA MET A 20 27.22 37.61 -4.59
C MET A 20 27.89 36.23 -4.63
N LEU A 21 27.25 35.26 -5.29
CA LEU A 21 27.90 34.00 -5.70
C LEU A 21 28.49 34.20 -7.08
N THR A 22 29.79 34.48 -7.09
CA THR A 22 30.69 34.50 -8.24
C THR A 22 30.83 33.10 -8.82
N ALA A 23 30.66 33.01 -10.14
CA ALA A 23 30.93 31.82 -10.94
C ALA A 23 32.43 31.47 -10.89
N CYS A 24 32.74 30.23 -10.50
CA CYS A 24 34.02 29.59 -10.80
C CYS A 24 33.84 28.63 -11.97
N GLN A 25 34.24 29.10 -13.16
CA GLN A 25 34.64 28.24 -14.27
C GLN A 25 36.03 27.68 -13.99
N ARG A 26 36.27 26.41 -14.36
CA ARG A 26 37.59 25.88 -14.76
C ARG A 26 37.42 24.54 -15.49
N PRO A 27 38.45 24.09 -16.24
CA PRO A 27 38.39 23.94 -17.68
C PRO A 27 38.30 22.49 -18.14
N GLY A 28 38.08 22.31 -19.45
CA GLY A 28 37.94 21.02 -20.08
C GLY A 28 39.22 20.19 -20.14
N ASP A 29 39.00 18.91 -20.38
CA ASP A 29 39.88 18.05 -21.18
C ASP A 29 39.02 16.93 -21.75
N ALA A 30 38.89 16.92 -23.08
CA ALA A 30 38.64 15.71 -23.85
C ALA A 30 40.01 15.18 -24.29
N PRO A 31 40.16 13.88 -24.59
CA PRO A 31 40.00 13.54 -26.00
C PRO A 31 39.45 12.14 -26.32
N ALA A 32 39.09 12.01 -27.59
CA ALA A 32 39.18 10.82 -28.44
C ALA A 32 38.10 9.71 -28.32
N GLY A 33 37.12 9.79 -29.23
CA GLY A 33 36.75 8.61 -30.04
C GLY A 33 37.84 8.33 -31.10
N PRO A 34 37.66 7.40 -32.07
CA PRO A 34 36.39 6.85 -32.57
C PRO A 34 36.39 5.31 -32.71
N GLN A 35 35.22 4.71 -32.91
CA GLN A 35 35.04 3.73 -33.99
C GLN A 35 33.55 3.53 -34.28
N GLN A 36 33.16 4.07 -35.44
CA GLN A 36 31.97 3.70 -36.17
C GLN A 36 32.20 2.33 -36.82
N ALA A 37 31.23 1.43 -36.72
CA ALA A 37 31.09 0.33 -37.66
C ALA A 37 29.64 0.30 -38.16
N SER A 38 29.56 0.71 -39.42
CA SER A 38 28.51 0.70 -40.42
C SER A 38 27.42 -0.38 -40.33
N LEU A 39 26.21 0.08 -40.68
CA LEU A 39 25.04 -0.69 -41.12
C LEU A 39 25.34 -1.53 -42.38
N LEU A 40 24.69 -2.69 -42.49
CA LEU A 40 24.12 -3.29 -43.72
C LEU A 40 23.20 -4.48 -43.35
N PRO A 41 21.92 -4.52 -43.76
CA PRO A 41 21.11 -5.74 -43.94
C PRO A 41 21.08 -6.10 -45.45
N PRO A 42 20.24 -7.03 -45.96
CA PRO A 42 19.45 -8.13 -45.36
C PRO A 42 19.79 -9.50 -46.01
N ASP A 43 19.27 -10.63 -45.50
CA ASP A 43 18.79 -11.70 -46.41
C ASP A 43 17.98 -12.80 -45.69
N GLN A 44 16.80 -13.05 -46.26
CA GLN A 44 16.23 -14.36 -46.61
C GLN A 44 16.31 -15.50 -45.57
N ALA A 45 15.17 -15.82 -44.97
CA ALA A 45 14.83 -17.22 -44.69
C ALA A 45 13.33 -17.43 -44.83
N SER A 46 13.01 -18.07 -45.95
CA SER A 46 11.69 -18.41 -46.46
C SER A 46 10.95 -19.42 -45.58
N ALA A 47 9.64 -19.35 -45.68
CA ALA A 47 8.68 -20.31 -45.16
C ALA A 47 8.96 -21.73 -45.66
N HIS A 48 8.95 -22.70 -44.74
CA HIS A 48 8.70 -24.10 -45.07
C HIS A 48 7.24 -24.43 -44.75
N VAL A 49 6.43 -24.35 -45.80
CA VAL A 49 5.13 -25.00 -45.92
C VAL A 49 5.39 -26.50 -46.08
N ILE A 50 4.90 -27.32 -45.16
CA ILE A 50 4.73 -28.75 -45.39
C ILE A 50 3.25 -28.98 -45.68
N ALA A 51 2.97 -29.23 -46.95
CA ALA A 51 1.70 -29.75 -47.42
C ALA A 51 1.64 -31.27 -47.15
N ALA A 52 0.53 -31.73 -46.58
CA ALA A 52 0.13 -33.13 -46.62
C ALA A 52 -1.29 -33.22 -47.19
N ALA A 53 -1.44 -34.03 -48.23
CA ALA A 53 -2.67 -34.32 -48.95
C ALA A 53 -3.53 -35.38 -48.20
N PRO A 54 -4.81 -35.58 -48.60
CA PRO A 54 -5.89 -36.00 -47.70
C PRO A 54 -6.16 -37.51 -47.72
N PRO A 55 -6.92 -38.06 -46.75
CA PRO A 55 -7.64 -39.31 -46.94
C PRO A 55 -9.16 -39.10 -47.07
N ALA A 56 -9.67 -39.71 -48.13
CA ALA A 56 -10.97 -40.32 -48.40
C ALA A 56 -12.20 -39.98 -47.54
N ALA A 57 -13.27 -39.64 -48.26
CA ALA A 57 -14.64 -39.57 -47.81
C ALA A 57 -15.16 -40.93 -47.30
N HIS A 58 -15.79 -40.91 -46.12
CA HIS A 58 -16.79 -41.90 -45.74
C HIS A 58 -18.14 -41.19 -45.59
N THR A 59 -19.10 -41.70 -46.36
CA THR A 59 -20.51 -41.34 -46.36
C THR A 59 -21.18 -41.65 -45.03
N ALA A 60 -22.03 -40.72 -44.59
CA ALA A 60 -22.72 -40.71 -43.31
C ALA A 60 -23.92 -41.68 -43.22
N ALA A 61 -24.24 -42.08 -41.98
CA ALA A 61 -25.59 -42.45 -41.56
C ALA A 61 -25.99 -41.56 -40.37
N PRO A 62 -27.27 -41.15 -40.23
CA PRO A 62 -27.66 -40.09 -39.32
C PRO A 62 -27.89 -40.63 -37.91
N VAL A 63 -27.27 -39.99 -36.92
CA VAL A 63 -27.63 -40.16 -35.51
C VAL A 63 -28.22 -38.84 -35.04
N ALA A 64 -29.54 -38.78 -34.98
CA ALA A 64 -30.25 -37.75 -34.25
C ALA A 64 -30.02 -37.99 -32.75
N GLY A 65 -29.16 -37.17 -32.14
CA GLY A 65 -28.82 -37.25 -30.72
C GLY A 65 -28.44 -35.87 -30.19
N LEU A 66 -29.43 -35.22 -29.57
CA LEU A 66 -29.36 -34.12 -28.59
C LEU A 66 -28.05 -33.31 -28.55
N LEU A 67 -28.09 -32.14 -29.19
CA LEU A 67 -27.11 -31.07 -28.94
C LEU A 67 -27.08 -30.75 -27.43
N PRO A 68 -25.90 -30.62 -26.80
CA PRO A 68 -25.81 -30.02 -25.47
C PRO A 68 -26.36 -28.60 -25.54
N ALA A 69 -27.23 -28.24 -24.60
CA ALA A 69 -27.80 -26.91 -24.51
C ALA A 69 -26.67 -25.86 -24.50
N PRO A 70 -26.81 -24.75 -25.24
CA PRO A 70 -25.83 -23.67 -25.18
C PRO A 70 -25.68 -23.21 -23.72
N PRO A 71 -24.47 -22.85 -23.26
CA PRO A 71 -24.30 -22.26 -21.95
C PRO A 71 -25.23 -21.05 -21.84
N ALA A 72 -25.94 -20.96 -20.71
CA ALA A 72 -26.89 -19.88 -20.46
C ALA A 72 -26.22 -18.53 -20.80
N PRO A 73 -26.90 -17.64 -21.55
CA PRO A 73 -26.35 -16.32 -21.80
C PRO A 73 -26.09 -15.64 -20.45
N ILE A 74 -24.89 -15.09 -20.29
CA ILE A 74 -24.57 -14.19 -19.18
C ILE A 74 -25.67 -13.12 -19.17
N ARG A 75 -26.46 -13.11 -18.10
CA ARG A 75 -27.53 -12.12 -17.95
C ARG A 75 -26.91 -10.74 -18.03
N VAL A 76 -27.40 -9.96 -18.99
CA VAL A 76 -27.16 -8.53 -19.11
C VAL A 76 -27.54 -7.89 -17.78
N ALA A 77 -26.60 -7.19 -17.15
CA ALA A 77 -26.96 -6.18 -16.15
C ALA A 77 -27.70 -5.07 -16.91
N GLY A 78 -29.02 -5.25 -17.03
CA GLY A 78 -29.93 -4.22 -17.47
C GLY A 78 -29.83 -3.04 -16.51
N THR A 79 -29.73 -1.88 -17.09
CA THR A 79 -29.77 -0.57 -16.43
C THR A 79 -30.94 -0.47 -15.44
N ASP A 80 -30.66 0.11 -14.27
CA ASP A 80 -31.58 0.66 -13.25
C ASP A 80 -32.01 -0.13 -11.99
N GLU A 81 -31.51 -1.33 -11.69
CA GLU A 81 -31.73 -1.93 -10.35
C GLU A 81 -30.43 -2.15 -9.57
N ALA A 82 -30.30 -1.41 -8.46
CA ALA A 82 -29.36 -1.59 -7.32
C ALA A 82 -28.01 -0.82 -7.29
N ILE A 83 -27.93 0.38 -7.87
CA ILE A 83 -26.82 1.33 -7.57
C ILE A 83 -27.25 2.37 -6.51
N LYS A 84 -26.28 2.95 -5.78
CA LYS A 84 -26.50 4.11 -4.89
C LYS A 84 -25.55 5.26 -5.26
N PRO A 85 -25.89 6.53 -4.92
CA PRO A 85 -24.93 7.62 -4.97
C PRO A 85 -23.67 7.22 -4.19
N PHE A 86 -22.52 7.36 -4.81
CA PHE A 86 -21.26 7.05 -4.16
C PHE A 86 -20.87 8.23 -3.27
N ASP A 87 -21.22 8.10 -1.99
CA ASP A 87 -20.56 8.80 -0.91
C ASP A 87 -19.61 7.83 -0.20
N PHE A 88 -18.42 8.33 0.09
CA PHE A 88 -17.29 7.53 0.54
C PHE A 88 -17.58 6.74 1.83
N ALA A 89 -17.16 5.46 1.85
CA ALA A 89 -17.24 4.39 2.88
C ALA A 89 -18.31 3.38 2.44
N GLY A 90 -18.15 2.04 2.29
CA GLY A 90 -17.31 0.82 2.57
C GLY A 90 -18.16 -0.49 2.39
N PRO A 91 -18.07 -1.65 3.12
CA PRO A 91 -17.65 -2.99 2.66
C PRO A 91 -18.66 -3.81 1.78
N SER A 92 -18.51 -5.09 1.38
CA SER A 92 -17.76 -6.24 1.89
C SER A 92 -17.20 -7.15 0.78
N GLY A 93 -16.08 -7.83 1.08
CA GLY A 93 -15.30 -8.64 0.14
C GLY A 93 -15.18 -10.12 0.56
N GLY A 94 -15.03 -10.99 -0.43
CA GLY A 94 -14.90 -12.45 -0.30
C GLY A 94 -13.69 -13.02 -1.05
N ILE A 95 -13.39 -14.29 -0.76
CA ILE A 95 -12.15 -15.06 -1.03
C ILE A 95 -11.89 -15.26 -2.54
N GLY A 96 -10.65 -15.04 -2.98
CA GLY A 96 -10.21 -15.18 -4.37
C GLY A 96 -9.93 -16.63 -4.82
N PRO A 97 -9.89 -16.90 -6.14
CA PRO A 97 -9.77 -18.25 -6.73
C PRO A 97 -8.36 -18.85 -6.64
N ALA A 98 -8.28 -20.19 -6.75
CA ALA A 98 -7.05 -21.01 -6.66
C ALA A 98 -6.13 -20.93 -7.90
N VAL A 99 -6.57 -20.29 -8.98
CA VAL A 99 -5.82 -20.15 -10.24
C VAL A 99 -5.78 -18.68 -10.63
N CYS A 100 -4.65 -18.20 -11.14
CA CYS A 100 -4.52 -16.82 -11.60
C CYS A 100 -5.18 -16.59 -12.96
N ARG A 101 -6.52 -16.64 -12.97
CA ARG A 101 -7.34 -16.41 -14.15
C ARG A 101 -8.79 -16.14 -13.72
N PHE A 102 -9.49 -15.34 -14.52
CA PHE A 102 -10.94 -15.25 -14.45
C PHE A 102 -11.58 -16.32 -15.35
N ASP A 103 -12.26 -17.29 -14.76
CA ASP A 103 -12.94 -18.33 -15.52
C ASP A 103 -14.09 -17.75 -16.35
N GLY A 104 -14.08 -18.05 -17.66
CA GLY A 104 -15.12 -17.59 -18.59
C GLY A 104 -15.05 -16.09 -18.96
N LEU A 105 -14.04 -15.34 -18.49
CA LEU A 105 -13.87 -13.94 -18.88
C LEU A 105 -13.44 -13.85 -20.34
N GLN A 106 -14.29 -13.22 -21.15
CA GLN A 106 -13.99 -12.84 -22.52
C GLN A 106 -13.85 -11.32 -22.57
N LEU A 107 -12.77 -10.83 -23.16
CA LEU A 107 -12.55 -9.40 -23.35
C LEU A 107 -12.97 -9.01 -24.77
N PRO A 108 -14.09 -8.30 -24.96
CA PRO A 108 -14.48 -7.80 -26.28
C PRO A 108 -13.36 -6.96 -26.93
N PRO A 109 -13.29 -6.93 -28.27
CA PRO A 109 -12.43 -5.99 -28.97
C PRO A 109 -12.63 -4.56 -28.45
N GLY A 110 -11.53 -3.82 -28.28
CA GLY A 110 -11.56 -2.46 -27.77
C GLY A 110 -11.67 -2.33 -26.24
N THR A 111 -11.79 -3.44 -25.48
CA THR A 111 -11.71 -3.39 -24.01
C THR A 111 -10.42 -2.70 -23.56
N LYS A 112 -10.48 -1.93 -22.48
CA LYS A 112 -9.33 -1.24 -21.90
C LYS A 112 -8.81 -1.98 -20.68
N VAL A 113 -7.49 -2.09 -20.56
CA VAL A 113 -6.78 -2.69 -19.43
C VAL A 113 -6.08 -1.56 -18.68
N TYR A 114 -6.64 -1.13 -17.55
CA TYR A 114 -6.05 -0.05 -16.77
C TYR A 114 -5.52 -0.54 -15.44
N ALA A 115 -4.42 0.08 -15.02
CA ALA A 115 -3.89 -0.11 -13.69
C ALA A 115 -4.00 1.17 -12.87
N ALA A 116 -4.31 1.05 -11.58
CA ALA A 116 -4.54 2.19 -10.70
C ALA A 116 -4.06 1.90 -9.28
N GLY A 117 -3.35 2.83 -8.64
CA GLY A 117 -2.87 2.62 -7.28
C GLY A 117 -1.64 3.43 -6.89
N GLY A 118 -0.97 3.02 -5.83
CA GLY A 118 0.18 3.71 -5.25
C GLY A 118 0.77 2.91 -4.09
N TYR A 119 1.69 3.49 -3.32
CA TYR A 119 2.26 2.80 -2.17
C TYR A 119 1.19 2.49 -1.11
N GLY A 120 0.41 3.50 -0.73
CA GLY A 120 -0.73 3.41 0.18
C GLY A 120 -1.73 4.53 -0.10
N GLY A 121 -2.94 4.39 0.42
CA GLY A 121 -4.03 5.36 0.26
C GLY A 121 -4.10 6.38 1.40
N ALA A 122 -5.29 6.93 1.62
CA ALA A 122 -5.56 7.78 2.78
C ALA A 122 -5.52 6.94 4.06
N ALA A 123 -4.71 7.35 5.04
CA ALA A 123 -4.53 6.63 6.31
C ALA A 123 -5.84 6.51 7.09
N GLN A 124 -6.09 5.34 7.68
CA GLN A 124 -7.25 5.04 8.50
C GLN A 124 -6.85 4.87 9.97
N ALA A 125 -7.72 5.26 10.89
CA ALA A 125 -7.48 5.14 12.33
C ALA A 125 -7.68 3.70 12.86
N PHE A 126 -8.04 2.75 12.00
CA PHE A 126 -8.32 1.36 12.35
C PHE A 126 -7.45 0.40 11.53
N GLN A 127 -7.48 -0.88 11.89
CA GLN A 127 -6.75 -1.94 11.18
C GLN A 127 -7.69 -2.91 10.49
N ILE A 128 -7.28 -3.40 9.31
CA ILE A 128 -7.97 -4.48 8.59
C ILE A 128 -7.17 -5.79 8.61
N ASP A 129 -5.93 -5.76 9.06
CA ASP A 129 -5.07 -6.93 9.26
C ASP A 129 -4.15 -6.77 10.49
N GLN A 130 -3.19 -7.68 10.65
CA GLN A 130 -2.20 -7.69 11.74
C GLN A 130 -0.77 -7.54 11.19
N SER A 131 -0.62 -6.94 10.01
CA SER A 131 0.69 -6.74 9.35
C SER A 131 1.62 -5.81 10.13
N GLY A 132 1.07 -5.01 11.04
CA GLY A 132 1.79 -3.93 11.70
C GLY A 132 1.74 -2.61 10.94
N HIS A 133 1.33 -2.65 9.67
CA HIS A 133 1.16 -1.49 8.81
C HIS A 133 -0.20 -0.83 9.05
N GLN A 134 -0.28 0.48 8.86
CA GLN A 134 -1.53 1.21 9.07
C GLN A 134 -2.46 0.96 7.89
N ALA A 135 -3.70 0.55 8.16
CA ALA A 135 -4.67 0.43 7.09
C ALA A 135 -4.90 1.77 6.38
N THR A 136 -5.07 1.69 5.07
CA THR A 136 -5.32 2.82 4.20
C THR A 136 -6.54 2.56 3.33
N ARG A 137 -6.88 3.57 2.56
CA ARG A 137 -8.12 3.66 1.82
C ARG A 137 -7.90 4.32 0.48
N MET A 138 -8.34 3.67 -0.58
CA MET A 138 -8.26 4.20 -1.93
C MET A 138 -9.63 4.34 -2.58
N ASP A 139 -9.91 5.56 -3.02
CA ASP A 139 -11.02 5.96 -3.85
C ASP A 139 -10.68 5.78 -5.31
N VAL A 140 -11.42 4.94 -6.03
CA VAL A 140 -11.23 4.74 -7.46
C VAL A 140 -12.50 5.16 -8.19
N ALA A 141 -12.42 6.25 -8.94
CA ALA A 141 -13.49 6.75 -9.79
C ALA A 141 -13.19 6.39 -11.25
N VAL A 142 -14.03 5.57 -11.87
CA VAL A 142 -13.82 5.04 -13.23
C VAL A 142 -14.78 5.71 -14.22
N ASN A 143 -14.23 6.41 -15.20
CA ASN A 143 -14.98 7.05 -16.27
C ASN A 143 -14.50 6.53 -17.63
N GLN A 144 -15.16 5.48 -18.13
CA GLN A 144 -14.88 4.88 -19.43
C GLN A 144 -16.20 4.52 -20.15
N PRO A 145 -16.97 5.49 -20.65
CA PRO A 145 -18.23 5.23 -21.34
C PRO A 145 -18.04 4.70 -22.78
N SER A 146 -16.88 4.93 -23.39
CA SER A 146 -16.60 4.59 -24.79
C SER A 146 -16.21 3.13 -25.01
N ALA A 147 -15.83 2.39 -23.96
CA ALA A 147 -15.36 1.02 -24.06
C ALA A 147 -15.52 0.26 -22.72
N PRO A 148 -15.66 -1.07 -22.74
CA PRO A 148 -15.53 -1.87 -21.52
C PRO A 148 -14.12 -1.75 -20.93
N VAL A 149 -13.99 -1.90 -19.61
CA VAL A 149 -12.71 -1.79 -18.90
C VAL A 149 -12.50 -2.93 -17.91
N VAL A 150 -11.26 -3.42 -17.80
CA VAL A 150 -10.79 -4.25 -16.69
C VAL A 150 -9.75 -3.47 -15.88
N LEU A 151 -9.73 -3.70 -14.57
CA LEU A 151 -8.90 -2.94 -13.64
C LEU A 151 -7.86 -3.82 -12.95
N MET A 152 -6.66 -3.28 -12.80
CA MET A 152 -5.59 -3.81 -11.97
C MET A 152 -5.29 -2.81 -10.85
N LEU A 153 -5.69 -3.11 -9.62
CA LEU A 153 -5.46 -2.23 -8.48
C LEU A 153 -4.31 -2.73 -7.62
N GLY A 154 -3.36 -1.86 -7.28
CA GLY A 154 -2.11 -2.28 -6.61
C GLY A 154 -1.67 -1.34 -5.48
N SER A 155 -1.47 -1.89 -4.27
CA SER A 155 -0.94 -1.14 -3.12
C SER A 155 -0.05 -1.99 -2.21
N TYR A 156 0.99 -1.38 -1.63
CA TYR A 156 1.82 -2.04 -0.63
C TYR A 156 1.08 -2.17 0.72
N GLU A 157 0.57 -1.04 1.22
CA GLU A 157 -0.12 -0.93 2.51
C GLU A 157 -1.45 -1.73 2.53
N PRO A 158 -1.93 -2.17 3.70
CA PRO A 158 -3.25 -2.76 3.83
C PRO A 158 -4.30 -1.76 3.33
N THR A 159 -5.10 -2.10 2.32
CA THR A 159 -5.93 -1.11 1.63
C THR A 159 -7.36 -1.57 1.39
N VAL A 160 -8.32 -0.71 1.75
CA VAL A 160 -9.72 -0.81 1.30
C VAL A 160 -9.89 0.02 0.03
N TRP A 161 -10.23 -0.65 -1.07
CA TRP A 161 -10.49 -0.05 -2.39
C TRP A 161 -11.98 0.20 -2.57
N ASN A 162 -12.39 1.46 -2.55
CA ASN A 162 -13.76 1.85 -2.86
C ASN A 162 -13.86 2.22 -4.33
N VAL A 163 -14.59 1.40 -5.10
CA VAL A 163 -14.75 1.60 -6.54
C VAL A 163 -16.11 2.24 -6.83
N GLY A 164 -16.08 3.37 -7.51
CA GLY A 164 -17.23 4.01 -8.13
C GLY A 164 -16.99 4.22 -9.63
N TRP A 165 -18.07 4.40 -10.39
CA TRP A 165 -18.00 4.62 -11.82
C TRP A 165 -19.03 5.64 -12.31
N SER A 166 -18.80 6.17 -13.51
CA SER A 166 -19.75 7.04 -14.18
C SER A 166 -20.84 6.24 -14.90
N PRO A 167 -22.05 6.79 -15.07
CA PRO A 167 -23.07 6.17 -15.92
C PRO A 167 -22.52 5.82 -17.32
N GLY A 168 -22.83 4.62 -17.81
CA GLY A 168 -22.33 4.12 -19.09
C GLY A 168 -20.95 3.42 -19.02
N THR A 169 -20.19 3.57 -17.93
CA THR A 169 -18.96 2.80 -17.72
C THR A 169 -19.27 1.34 -17.43
N ARG A 170 -18.58 0.42 -18.12
CA ARG A 170 -18.73 -1.03 -17.94
C ARG A 170 -17.43 -1.68 -17.45
N ILE A 171 -17.36 -1.98 -16.16
CA ILE A 171 -16.25 -2.72 -15.56
C ILE A 171 -16.50 -4.23 -15.71
N LEU A 172 -15.58 -4.93 -16.38
CA LEU A 172 -15.73 -6.36 -16.68
C LEU A 172 -15.08 -7.28 -15.65
N ALA A 173 -13.97 -6.86 -15.04
CA ALA A 173 -13.25 -7.63 -14.03
C ALA A 173 -12.27 -6.72 -13.27
N VAL A 174 -11.94 -7.12 -12.04
CA VAL A 174 -10.97 -6.40 -11.20
C VAL A 174 -9.96 -7.35 -10.56
N LEU A 175 -8.69 -7.20 -10.90
CA LEU A 175 -7.58 -7.83 -10.20
C LEU A 175 -7.01 -6.86 -9.18
N VAL A 176 -6.93 -7.27 -7.92
CA VAL A 176 -6.31 -6.49 -6.86
C VAL A 176 -5.12 -7.23 -6.29
N SER A 177 -4.03 -6.49 -6.13
CA SER A 177 -2.78 -7.01 -5.64
C SER A 177 -2.06 -6.06 -4.71
N GLY A 178 -1.05 -6.60 -4.04
CA GLY A 178 -0.30 -5.86 -3.04
C GLY A 178 0.60 -6.73 -2.19
N TYR A 179 1.16 -6.12 -1.14
CA TYR A 179 1.89 -6.86 -0.14
C TYR A 179 0.94 -7.32 0.98
N HIS A 180 0.34 -6.35 1.66
CA HIS A 180 -0.58 -6.58 2.77
C HIS A 180 -2.03 -6.78 2.34
N ARG A 181 -2.94 -6.97 3.31
CA ARG A 181 -4.34 -7.30 3.04
C ARG A 181 -5.00 -6.24 2.15
N GLN A 182 -5.55 -6.69 1.03
CA GLN A 182 -6.33 -5.86 0.14
C GLN A 182 -7.81 -6.23 0.23
N VAL A 183 -8.68 -5.23 0.16
CA VAL A 183 -10.12 -5.42 0.27
C VAL A 183 -10.81 -4.60 -0.80
N ILE A 184 -11.59 -5.26 -1.66
CA ILE A 184 -12.35 -4.60 -2.71
C ILE A 184 -13.76 -4.30 -2.21
N ASN A 185 -14.24 -3.10 -2.51
CA ASN A 185 -15.55 -2.63 -2.17
C ASN A 185 -16.19 -1.81 -3.30
N GLY A 186 -17.52 -1.75 -3.33
CA GLY A 186 -18.27 -0.93 -4.28
C GLY A 186 -18.56 -1.58 -5.62
N LEU A 187 -18.02 -2.76 -5.89
CA LEU A 187 -18.30 -3.50 -7.13
C LEU A 187 -19.56 -4.37 -7.01
N PRO A 188 -20.39 -4.43 -8.06
CA PRO A 188 -21.51 -5.37 -8.11
C PRO A 188 -21.07 -6.82 -7.95
N SER A 189 -21.94 -7.66 -7.39
CA SER A 189 -21.67 -9.09 -7.17
C SER A 189 -21.39 -9.85 -8.47
N GLY A 190 -21.94 -9.38 -9.60
CA GLY A 190 -21.71 -9.95 -10.92
C GLY A 190 -20.35 -9.58 -11.56
N VAL A 191 -19.60 -8.61 -11.00
CA VAL A 191 -18.27 -8.27 -11.51
C VAL A 191 -17.24 -9.19 -10.87
N PRO A 192 -16.60 -10.09 -11.64
CA PRO A 192 -15.60 -11.01 -11.10
C PRO A 192 -14.38 -10.26 -10.57
N ARG A 193 -13.87 -10.73 -9.42
CA ARG A 193 -12.72 -10.13 -8.74
C ARG A 193 -11.73 -11.17 -8.23
N ILE A 194 -10.45 -10.85 -8.31
CA ILE A 194 -9.35 -11.62 -7.72
C ILE A 194 -8.61 -10.71 -6.76
N VAL A 195 -8.36 -11.21 -5.54
CA VAL A 195 -7.49 -10.54 -4.57
C VAL A 195 -6.29 -11.45 -4.31
N SER A 196 -5.11 -11.01 -4.74
CA SER A 196 -3.87 -11.78 -4.66
C SER A 196 -2.74 -10.92 -4.13
N THR A 197 -2.33 -11.16 -2.90
CA THR A 197 -1.34 -10.38 -2.17
C THR A 197 -0.16 -11.27 -1.77
N HIS A 198 0.94 -10.66 -1.36
CA HIS A 198 2.05 -11.40 -0.76
C HIS A 198 1.58 -12.19 0.47
N ASP A 199 0.88 -11.53 1.40
CA ASP A 199 0.49 -12.13 2.69
C ASP A 199 -0.57 -13.23 2.59
N ASN A 200 -1.43 -13.21 1.56
CA ASN A 200 -2.42 -14.26 1.35
C ASN A 200 -1.94 -15.39 0.43
N HIS A 201 -0.70 -15.32 -0.08
CA HIS A 201 -0.13 -16.25 -1.04
C HIS A 201 -1.06 -16.56 -2.22
N GLY A 202 -1.76 -15.54 -2.72
CA GLY A 202 -2.75 -15.70 -3.76
C GLY A 202 -2.14 -16.19 -5.08
N ALA A 203 -2.98 -16.75 -5.93
CA ALA A 203 -2.53 -17.44 -7.15
C ALA A 203 -1.86 -16.50 -8.18
N CYS A 204 -2.16 -15.19 -8.13
CA CYS A 204 -1.62 -14.20 -9.07
C CYS A 204 -0.37 -13.49 -8.55
N PRO A 205 0.54 -13.05 -9.45
CA PRO A 205 1.73 -12.29 -9.08
C PRO A 205 1.39 -11.06 -8.24
N SER A 206 2.20 -10.79 -7.21
CA SER A 206 2.08 -9.60 -6.39
C SER A 206 2.60 -8.37 -7.12
N PHE A 207 1.83 -7.28 -7.18
CA PHE A 207 2.28 -5.98 -7.70
C PHE A 207 1.78 -4.82 -6.85
N SER A 208 2.58 -3.74 -6.80
CA SER A 208 2.18 -2.43 -6.26
C SER A 208 2.57 -1.35 -7.27
N LEU A 209 1.79 -0.27 -7.33
CA LEU A 209 1.99 0.81 -8.31
C LEU A 209 2.81 1.97 -7.74
N SER A 210 3.82 1.66 -6.93
CA SER A 210 4.69 2.63 -6.27
C SER A 210 6.08 2.68 -6.91
N GLY A 211 6.50 3.86 -7.36
CA GLY A 211 7.85 4.11 -7.89
C GLY A 211 8.09 3.43 -9.24
N ASP A 212 9.35 3.05 -9.50
CA ASP A 212 9.82 2.49 -10.79
C ASP A 212 9.40 1.02 -11.01
N ARG A 213 8.55 0.45 -10.14
CA ARG A 213 8.18 -0.97 -10.09
C ARG A 213 7.09 -1.38 -11.09
N LEU A 214 6.97 -0.68 -12.22
CA LEU A 214 5.98 -0.98 -13.27
C LEU A 214 6.36 -2.20 -14.13
N ASP A 215 7.61 -2.64 -14.07
CA ASP A 215 8.18 -3.67 -14.96
C ASP A 215 7.42 -5.01 -14.92
N SER A 216 6.91 -5.38 -13.74
CA SER A 216 6.15 -6.63 -13.53
C SER A 216 4.68 -6.56 -13.97
N LEU A 217 4.16 -5.35 -14.19
CA LEU A 217 2.73 -5.12 -14.36
C LEU A 217 2.19 -5.75 -15.65
N ASN A 218 2.93 -5.59 -16.75
CA ASN A 218 2.56 -6.19 -18.03
C ASN A 218 2.66 -7.72 -18.01
N SER A 219 3.56 -8.30 -17.19
CA SER A 219 3.63 -9.75 -17.02
C SER A 219 2.34 -10.27 -16.36
N ALA A 220 1.92 -9.65 -15.26
CA ALA A 220 0.67 -9.99 -14.58
C ALA A 220 -0.56 -9.76 -15.48
N ALA A 221 -0.60 -8.64 -16.21
CA ALA A 221 -1.70 -8.31 -17.12
C ALA A 221 -1.84 -9.35 -18.24
N ARG A 222 -0.72 -9.79 -18.85
CA ARG A 222 -0.74 -10.86 -19.86
C ARG A 222 -1.20 -12.19 -19.30
N GLN A 223 -0.75 -12.54 -18.09
CA GLN A 223 -1.15 -13.79 -17.45
C GLN A 223 -2.66 -13.85 -17.17
N VAL A 224 -3.23 -12.74 -16.68
CA VAL A 224 -4.62 -12.69 -16.21
C VAL A 224 -5.60 -12.35 -17.33
N PHE A 225 -5.23 -11.41 -18.20
CA PHE A 225 -6.10 -10.81 -19.21
C PHE A 225 -5.64 -11.06 -20.64
N GLY A 226 -4.47 -11.68 -20.86
CA GLY A 226 -3.90 -11.89 -22.19
C GLY A 226 -3.45 -10.61 -22.89
N ARG A 227 -3.38 -9.48 -22.18
CA ARG A 227 -3.11 -8.14 -22.75
C ARG A 227 -2.16 -7.33 -21.86
N ASN A 228 -1.44 -6.41 -22.46
CA ASN A 228 -0.68 -5.40 -21.72
C ASN A 228 -1.64 -4.38 -21.06
N VAL A 229 -1.15 -3.68 -20.05
CA VAL A 229 -1.80 -2.49 -19.51
C VAL A 229 -1.73 -1.37 -20.55
N ASP A 230 -2.88 -0.78 -20.85
CA ASP A 230 -3.02 0.34 -21.77
C ASP A 230 -2.58 1.66 -21.10
N MET A 231 -2.89 1.84 -19.80
CA MET A 231 -2.55 3.04 -19.04
C MET A 231 -2.48 2.79 -17.53
N VAL A 232 -1.60 3.53 -16.86
CA VAL A 232 -1.44 3.52 -15.39
C VAL A 232 -1.91 4.85 -14.81
N PHE A 233 -2.77 4.80 -13.80
CA PHE A 233 -3.34 5.95 -13.10
C PHE A 233 -2.82 6.00 -11.65
N PRO A 234 -1.83 6.85 -11.34
CA PRO A 234 -1.28 6.92 -10.00
C PRO A 234 -2.27 7.57 -9.02
N ALA A 235 -2.36 7.02 -7.82
CA ALA A 235 -3.13 7.58 -6.73
C ALA A 235 -2.50 8.84 -6.17
N ARG A 236 -3.33 9.83 -5.83
CA ARG A 236 -2.94 11.04 -5.11
C ARG A 236 -3.84 11.19 -3.90
N SER A 237 -3.25 11.26 -2.71
CA SER A 237 -3.97 11.42 -1.44
C SER A 237 -5.11 10.40 -1.25
N GLY A 238 -4.87 9.14 -1.64
CA GLY A 238 -5.87 8.08 -1.56
C GLY A 238 -7.00 8.18 -2.58
N LYS A 239 -6.88 8.98 -3.64
CA LYS A 239 -7.85 9.09 -4.73
C LYS A 239 -7.20 8.80 -6.09
N VAL A 240 -7.93 8.12 -6.96
CA VAL A 240 -7.55 7.84 -8.34
C VAL A 240 -8.74 8.13 -9.26
N LEU A 241 -8.51 8.96 -10.28
CA LEU A 241 -9.43 9.11 -11.40
C LEU A 241 -8.90 8.27 -12.57
N VAL A 242 -9.66 7.26 -12.97
CA VAL A 242 -9.39 6.42 -14.13
C VAL A 242 -10.24 6.93 -15.29
N SER A 243 -9.65 7.76 -16.15
CA SER A 243 -10.34 8.44 -17.26
C SER A 243 -9.37 8.72 -18.39
N GLU A 244 -9.67 8.27 -19.62
CA GLU A 244 -8.84 8.55 -20.81
C GLU A 244 -8.73 10.04 -21.12
N SER A 245 -9.81 10.79 -20.90
CA SER A 245 -9.86 12.23 -21.18
C SER A 245 -9.34 13.08 -20.03
N GLY A 246 -9.04 12.48 -18.88
CA GLY A 246 -8.78 13.19 -17.63
C GLY A 246 -10.00 13.94 -17.06
N ALA A 247 -11.16 13.89 -17.73
CA ALA A 247 -12.36 14.58 -17.30
C ALA A 247 -13.11 13.78 -16.20
N GLU A 248 -13.59 14.52 -15.20
CA GLU A 248 -14.55 14.02 -14.23
C GLU A 248 -15.93 13.85 -14.87
N ALA A 249 -16.67 12.83 -14.47
CA ALA A 249 -17.95 12.49 -15.09
C ALA A 249 -19.16 13.30 -14.58
N GLY A 250 -18.96 14.26 -13.66
CA GLY A 250 -20.01 15.06 -13.04
C GLY A 250 -20.96 14.31 -12.08
N ARG A 251 -21.12 12.98 -12.23
CA ARG A 251 -21.88 12.10 -11.34
C ARG A 251 -21.21 10.72 -11.20
N TRP A 252 -21.14 10.22 -9.97
CA TRP A 252 -20.56 8.92 -9.63
C TRP A 252 -21.56 8.02 -8.94
N VAL A 253 -21.50 6.73 -9.24
CA VAL A 253 -22.32 5.68 -8.61
C VAL A 253 -21.44 4.55 -8.12
N THR A 254 -21.92 3.81 -7.13
CA THR A 254 -21.30 2.58 -6.63
C THR A 254 -22.39 1.54 -6.39
N ASP A 255 -21.98 0.28 -6.18
CA ASP A 255 -22.92 -0.77 -5.82
C ASP A 255 -23.63 -0.45 -4.48
N ARG A 256 -24.93 -0.73 -4.42
CA ARG A 256 -25.73 -0.46 -3.21
C ARG A 256 -25.23 -1.25 -1.99
N ALA A 257 -24.64 -2.43 -2.20
CA ALA A 257 -24.13 -3.28 -1.13
C ALA A 257 -22.80 -2.78 -0.55
N ALA A 258 -22.20 -1.72 -1.08
CA ALA A 258 -21.16 -0.99 -0.36
C ALA A 258 -21.73 -0.51 1.01
N GLN A 259 -21.26 -1.03 2.15
CA GLN A 259 -21.46 -0.51 3.52
C GLN A 259 -20.47 0.65 3.92
N ALA A 260 -19.67 0.73 5.02
CA ALA A 260 -18.68 1.80 5.41
C ALA A 260 -17.21 1.30 5.60
N ALA A 261 -16.12 2.06 5.42
CA ALA A 261 -14.76 1.48 5.33
C ALA A 261 -14.33 0.85 6.67
N GLU A 262 -14.78 1.48 7.75
CA GLU A 262 -14.63 1.13 9.15
C GLU A 262 -15.23 -0.24 9.48
N SER A 263 -16.19 -0.72 8.70
CA SER A 263 -16.80 -2.04 8.92
C SER A 263 -15.87 -3.20 8.56
N PHE A 264 -14.78 -2.93 7.81
CA PHE A 264 -13.71 -3.90 7.59
C PHE A 264 -12.70 -3.95 8.73
N ARG A 265 -12.87 -3.10 9.75
CA ARG A 265 -12.03 -3.08 10.92
C ARG A 265 -12.02 -4.45 11.59
N LEU A 266 -10.83 -4.88 12.01
CA LEU A 266 -10.69 -5.96 12.98
C LEU A 266 -11.22 -5.48 14.34
N ALA A 267 -12.32 -6.08 14.79
CA ALA A 267 -13.08 -5.62 15.97
C ALA A 267 -12.21 -5.45 17.22
N ASP A 268 -11.32 -6.41 17.48
CA ASP A 268 -10.47 -6.43 18.67
C ASP A 268 -9.10 -5.77 18.46
N ALA A 269 -8.85 -5.18 17.29
CA ALA A 269 -7.61 -4.47 17.04
C ALA A 269 -7.63 -3.08 17.69
N PRO A 270 -6.51 -2.65 18.32
CA PRO A 270 -6.37 -1.29 18.78
C PRO A 270 -6.49 -0.30 17.61
N LEU A 271 -6.79 0.96 17.93
CA LEU A 271 -6.66 2.04 16.94
C LEU A 271 -5.21 2.11 16.43
N ALA A 272 -5.06 2.64 15.22
CA ALA A 272 -3.78 2.78 14.54
C ALA A 272 -2.97 3.98 15.04
N GLY A 273 -1.64 3.89 14.92
CA GLY A 273 -0.71 5.00 15.07
C GLY A 273 -0.88 5.74 16.41
N GLU A 274 -0.82 7.07 16.35
CA GLU A 274 -0.92 7.96 17.51
C GLU A 274 -2.24 7.82 18.26
N ALA A 275 -3.37 7.72 17.54
CA ALA A 275 -4.68 7.52 18.17
C ALA A 275 -4.73 6.23 19.02
N GLY A 276 -4.03 5.18 18.60
CA GLY A 276 -3.86 3.94 19.39
C GLY A 276 -3.04 4.15 20.66
N LEU A 277 -1.98 4.96 20.60
CA LEU A 277 -1.16 5.30 21.75
C LEU A 277 -1.93 6.18 22.75
N GLU A 278 -2.61 7.22 22.26
CA GLU A 278 -3.45 8.11 23.08
C GLU A 278 -4.55 7.33 23.79
N GLU A 279 -5.23 6.43 23.08
CA GLU A 279 -6.26 5.60 23.68
C GLU A 279 -5.66 4.67 24.76
N ALA A 280 -4.47 4.14 24.53
CA ALA A 280 -3.77 3.29 25.50
C ALA A 280 -3.36 4.07 26.76
N VAL A 281 -2.93 5.32 26.62
CA VAL A 281 -2.66 6.22 27.75
C VAL A 281 -3.95 6.52 28.51
N ARG A 282 -5.00 6.93 27.80
CA ARG A 282 -6.31 7.25 28.39
C ARG A 282 -6.91 6.08 29.16
N LYS A 283 -6.73 4.85 28.66
CA LYS A 283 -7.19 3.61 29.31
C LYS A 283 -6.23 3.09 30.40
N GLY A 284 -5.08 3.75 30.60
CA GLY A 284 -4.10 3.37 31.62
C GLY A 284 -3.33 2.08 31.32
N TYR A 285 -3.21 1.71 30.04
CA TYR A 285 -2.26 0.67 29.59
C TYR A 285 -0.85 1.21 29.48
N LEU A 286 -0.73 2.50 29.14
CA LEU A 286 0.51 3.25 29.05
C LEU A 286 0.46 4.47 29.96
N ARG A 287 1.62 4.96 30.38
CA ARG A 287 1.83 6.36 30.77
C ARG A 287 2.98 6.93 29.97
N GLU A 288 3.04 8.25 29.85
CA GLU A 288 4.25 8.91 29.36
C GLU A 288 5.45 8.56 30.24
N ALA A 289 6.58 8.33 29.59
CA ALA A 289 7.84 8.12 30.26
C ALA A 289 8.40 9.45 30.76
N THR A 290 9.12 9.38 31.86
CA THR A 290 9.84 10.48 32.46
C THR A 290 11.34 10.29 32.23
N PRO A 291 12.15 11.35 32.39
CA PRO A 291 13.60 11.20 32.36
C PRO A 291 14.15 10.22 33.42
N ALA A 292 13.38 9.91 34.47
CA ALA A 292 13.76 8.89 35.45
C ALA A 292 13.74 7.48 34.84
N ASP A 293 12.73 7.16 34.03
CA ASP A 293 12.59 5.83 33.41
C ASP A 293 13.79 5.50 32.50
N VAL A 294 14.31 6.51 31.77
CA VAL A 294 15.53 6.38 30.97
C VAL A 294 16.75 6.12 31.85
N ARG A 295 16.91 6.89 32.94
CA ARG A 295 18.05 6.71 33.85
C ARG A 295 18.03 5.34 34.50
N ASP A 296 16.85 4.89 34.93
CA ASP A 296 16.67 3.58 35.57
C ASP A 296 17.04 2.45 34.62
N TRP A 297 16.64 2.56 33.34
CA TRP A 297 17.07 1.61 32.31
C TRP A 297 18.58 1.64 32.10
N GLN A 298 19.18 2.82 31.92
CA GLN A 298 20.61 2.96 31.68
C GLN A 298 21.44 2.39 32.85
N MET A 299 21.04 2.65 34.09
CA MET A 299 21.69 2.09 35.27
C MET A 299 21.54 0.56 35.33
N ALA A 300 20.33 0.04 35.10
CA ALA A 300 20.09 -1.41 35.12
C ALA A 300 20.88 -2.14 34.02
N ALA A 301 20.89 -1.59 32.81
CA ALA A 301 21.64 -2.15 31.69
C ALA A 301 23.16 -2.09 31.91
N ALA A 302 23.68 -0.99 32.47
CA ALA A 302 25.10 -0.87 32.81
C ALA A 302 25.51 -1.87 33.90
N ALA A 303 24.70 -2.00 34.96
CA ALA A 303 24.96 -2.96 36.04
C ALA A 303 25.00 -4.40 35.52
N ALA A 304 24.13 -4.77 34.57
CA ALA A 304 24.10 -6.11 33.99
C ALA A 304 25.25 -6.42 33.01
N ARG A 305 25.80 -5.41 32.34
CA ARG A 305 27.00 -5.59 31.48
C ARG A 305 28.28 -5.83 32.29
N GLY A 306 28.29 -5.44 33.58
CA GLY A 306 29.49 -5.49 34.41
C GLY A 306 30.56 -4.49 33.97
N PRO A 307 31.74 -4.46 34.62
CA PRO A 307 32.80 -3.51 34.31
C PRO A 307 33.36 -3.60 32.87
N GLY A 308 33.10 -4.70 32.14
CA GLY A 308 33.65 -4.95 30.81
C GLY A 308 35.19 -4.96 30.79
N ASP A 309 35.78 -5.27 29.64
CA ASP A 309 37.23 -5.13 29.41
C ASP A 309 37.58 -3.75 28.81
N VAL A 310 36.66 -2.79 28.89
CA VAL A 310 36.86 -1.44 28.36
C VAL A 310 37.60 -0.61 29.41
N PRO A 311 38.79 -0.07 29.11
CA PRO A 311 39.51 0.78 30.04
C PRO A 311 38.67 2.00 30.47
N PRO A 312 38.78 2.47 31.73
CA PRO A 312 38.06 3.65 32.18
C PRO A 312 38.49 4.88 31.37
N VAL A 313 37.52 5.56 30.77
CA VAL A 313 37.72 6.83 30.06
C VAL A 313 37.69 7.97 31.08
N TYR A 314 38.68 8.87 31.05
CA TYR A 314 38.67 10.07 31.88
C TYR A 314 37.41 10.93 31.57
N GLY A 315 36.58 11.18 32.59
CA GLY A 315 35.26 11.81 32.42
C GLY A 315 34.10 10.83 32.18
N GLY A 316 34.37 9.52 32.11
CA GLY A 316 33.40 8.45 31.92
C GLY A 316 32.89 8.31 30.48
N THR A 317 32.39 7.12 30.13
CA THR A 317 31.63 6.92 28.89
C THR A 317 30.20 7.39 29.11
N LYS A 318 29.76 8.40 28.36
CA LYS A 318 28.36 8.83 28.39
C LYS A 318 27.47 7.76 27.76
N PRO A 319 26.39 7.31 28.42
CA PRO A 319 25.48 6.35 27.82
C PRO A 319 24.84 6.97 26.58
N ARG A 320 24.53 6.13 25.59
CA ARG A 320 23.82 6.58 24.39
C ARG A 320 22.50 7.24 24.81
N PRO A 321 22.20 8.45 24.32
CA PRO A 321 20.95 9.12 24.66
C PRO A 321 19.78 8.30 24.15
N ILE A 322 18.80 8.07 25.02
CA ILE A 322 17.50 7.50 24.65
C ILE A 322 16.56 8.69 24.43
N GLY A 323 15.96 8.75 23.24
CA GLY A 323 15.00 9.79 22.90
C GLY A 323 13.75 9.69 23.78
N MET A 324 13.28 10.84 24.26
CA MET A 324 12.04 10.95 25.05
C MET A 324 10.80 11.24 24.19
N TYR A 325 10.99 11.42 22.88
CA TYR A 325 9.89 11.63 21.94
C TYR A 325 9.04 10.36 21.83
N HIS A 326 7.72 10.47 22.04
CA HIS A 326 6.78 9.35 22.15
C HIS A 326 7.29 8.18 23.00
N ALA A 327 7.82 8.50 24.19
CA ALA A 327 8.30 7.51 25.13
C ALA A 327 7.21 7.17 26.16
N TYR A 328 6.96 5.88 26.37
CA TYR A 328 5.91 5.37 27.23
C TYR A 328 6.42 4.25 28.15
N VAL A 329 5.81 4.13 29.32
CA VAL A 329 5.97 2.99 30.22
C VAL A 329 4.73 2.13 30.15
N VAL A 330 4.93 0.82 29.94
CA VAL A 330 3.87 -0.17 29.92
C VAL A 330 3.40 -0.44 31.34
N LEU A 331 2.10 -0.31 31.59
CA LEU A 331 1.49 -0.49 32.91
C LEU A 331 0.68 -1.79 33.03
N LYS A 332 0.22 -2.34 31.90
CA LYS A 332 -0.61 -3.55 31.81
C LYS A 332 -0.28 -4.32 30.53
N PRO A 333 -0.63 -5.63 30.43
CA PRO A 333 -0.54 -6.36 29.16
C PRO A 333 -1.20 -5.56 28.02
N PHE A 334 -0.44 -5.33 26.96
CA PHE A 334 -0.75 -4.36 25.92
C PHE A 334 -0.47 -4.95 24.53
N THR A 335 -1.24 -4.53 23.53
CA THR A 335 -0.98 -4.84 22.12
C THR A 335 -0.61 -3.53 21.43
N LEU A 336 0.56 -3.52 20.80
CA LEU A 336 1.07 -2.36 20.06
C LEU A 336 0.10 -1.99 18.93
N PRO A 337 -0.27 -0.70 18.80
CA PRO A 337 -0.91 -0.18 17.61
C PRO A 337 -0.07 -0.50 16.37
N ALA A 338 -0.72 -0.85 15.27
CA ALA A 338 -0.09 -0.87 13.96
C ALA A 338 0.07 0.57 13.45
N GLY A 339 1.06 0.82 12.57
CA GLY A 339 1.36 2.15 12.03
C GLY A 339 2.44 2.92 12.79
N LEU A 340 3.17 2.29 13.72
CA LEU A 340 4.24 2.94 14.50
C LEU A 340 5.55 3.07 13.69
N TYR A 341 5.50 3.80 12.59
CA TYR A 341 6.62 4.06 11.68
C TYR A 341 6.93 5.56 11.59
N GLY A 342 8.17 5.90 11.28
CA GLY A 342 8.61 7.28 11.05
C GLY A 342 8.29 8.19 12.25
N ALA A 343 7.57 9.28 12.01
CA ALA A 343 7.17 10.24 13.04
C ALA A 343 6.27 9.64 14.14
N HIS A 344 5.57 8.54 13.85
CA HIS A 344 4.72 7.83 14.81
C HIS A 344 5.44 6.67 15.51
N SER A 345 6.75 6.51 15.30
CA SER A 345 7.54 5.55 16.08
C SER A 345 7.56 5.96 17.55
N ALA A 346 7.57 4.95 18.43
CA ALA A 346 7.52 5.16 19.87
C ALA A 346 8.66 4.43 20.59
N THR A 347 8.91 4.82 21.84
CA THR A 347 9.80 4.12 22.75
C THR A 347 8.98 3.51 23.89
N PHE A 348 9.18 2.23 24.17
CA PHE A 348 8.47 1.52 25.23
C PHE A 348 9.44 1.00 26.28
N PHE A 349 9.16 1.31 27.54
CA PHE A 349 9.78 0.67 28.69
C PHE A 349 8.82 -0.36 29.28
N VAL A 350 9.26 -1.61 29.40
CA VAL A 350 8.48 -2.70 30.01
C VAL A 350 9.05 -2.97 31.40
N PRO A 351 8.36 -2.56 32.49
CA PRO A 351 8.79 -2.84 33.85
C PRO A 351 8.89 -4.34 34.15
N LYS A 352 9.67 -4.70 35.17
CA LYS A 352 9.75 -6.08 35.66
C LYS A 352 8.38 -6.62 36.05
N GLY A 353 8.12 -7.89 35.70
CA GLY A 353 6.88 -8.60 35.99
C GLY A 353 5.77 -8.40 34.95
N LEU A 354 5.92 -7.46 34.01
CA LEU A 354 4.98 -7.29 32.89
C LEU A 354 5.47 -8.03 31.64
N PRO A 355 4.57 -8.72 30.90
CA PRO A 355 4.93 -9.34 29.65
C PRO A 355 5.25 -8.28 28.60
N ARG A 356 6.12 -8.62 27.63
CA ARG A 356 6.34 -7.78 26.46
C ARG A 356 5.01 -7.56 25.72
N PRO A 357 4.73 -6.34 25.23
CA PRO A 357 3.57 -6.07 24.39
C PRO A 357 3.51 -7.00 23.17
N LYS A 358 2.29 -7.38 22.79
CA LYS A 358 2.02 -8.13 21.56
C LYS A 358 2.01 -7.20 20.34
N GLY A 359 2.08 -7.76 19.14
CA GLY A 359 2.08 -6.99 17.88
C GLY A 359 3.49 -6.65 17.40
N THR A 360 3.58 -5.95 16.27
CA THR A 360 4.86 -5.56 15.67
C THR A 360 5.34 -4.24 16.25
N LEU A 361 6.66 -4.05 16.33
CA LEU A 361 7.25 -2.79 16.78
C LEU A 361 7.26 -1.71 15.70
N GLY A 362 7.14 -2.08 14.41
CA GLY A 362 7.39 -1.13 13.31
C GLY A 362 8.78 -0.52 13.44
N HIS A 363 8.87 0.82 13.46
CA HIS A 363 10.12 1.54 13.75
C HIS A 363 10.26 1.94 15.24
N SER A 364 9.45 1.37 16.12
CA SER A 364 9.53 1.62 17.57
C SER A 364 10.70 0.87 18.20
N THR A 365 11.03 1.29 19.42
CA THR A 365 12.06 0.68 20.25
C THR A 365 11.46 0.21 21.57
N LEU A 366 11.89 -0.95 22.06
CA LEU A 366 11.42 -1.54 23.30
C LEU A 366 12.58 -1.93 24.21
N TYR A 367 12.55 -1.43 25.43
CA TYR A 367 13.48 -1.73 26.52
C TYR A 367 12.78 -2.59 27.56
N ASP A 368 13.24 -3.84 27.72
CA ASP A 368 12.59 -4.84 28.57
C ASP A 368 13.36 -5.06 29.88
N PHE A 369 12.84 -4.57 31.00
CA PHE A 369 13.50 -4.70 32.30
C PHE A 369 13.50 -6.13 32.86
N ASN A 370 12.70 -7.05 32.32
CA ASN A 370 12.72 -8.46 32.75
C ASN A 370 14.02 -9.14 32.32
N THR A 371 14.46 -8.85 31.10
CA THR A 371 15.59 -9.52 30.44
C THR A 371 16.79 -8.60 30.26
N LEU A 372 16.61 -7.30 30.53
CA LEU A 372 17.56 -6.24 30.21
C LEU A 372 17.99 -6.24 28.74
N SER A 373 17.06 -6.65 27.87
CA SER A 373 17.24 -6.63 26.42
C SER A 373 16.56 -5.43 25.76
N CYS A 374 17.10 -5.03 24.62
CA CYS A 374 16.56 -4.00 23.75
C CYS A 374 16.08 -4.67 22.44
N ALA A 375 14.89 -4.32 21.94
CA ALA A 375 14.45 -4.70 20.59
C ALA A 375 13.95 -3.49 19.79
N GLY A 376 14.15 -3.49 18.47
CA GLY A 376 13.72 -2.43 17.58
C GLY A 376 14.88 -1.64 16.97
N VAL A 377 14.55 -0.59 16.23
CA VAL A 377 15.50 0.09 15.32
C VAL A 377 16.62 0.86 16.03
N ALA A 378 16.46 1.23 17.30
CA ALA A 378 17.48 1.94 18.06
C ALA A 378 18.38 1.02 18.92
N CYS A 379 18.16 -0.31 18.86
CA CYS A 379 18.82 -1.29 19.73
C CYS A 379 20.11 -1.90 19.18
N TRP A 380 20.63 -1.40 18.06
CA TRP A 380 21.83 -1.97 17.44
C TRP A 380 23.05 -1.81 18.36
N HIS A 381 23.76 -2.93 18.53
CA HIS A 381 24.86 -3.18 19.45
C HIS A 381 26.16 -2.47 19.04
#